data_AF-A0A821MW38-F1
#
_entry.id   AF-A0A821MW38-F1
#
_cell.length_a   1.000
_cell.length_b   1.000
_cell.length_c   1.000
_cell.angle_alpha   90.00
_cell.angle_beta   90.00
_cell.angle_gamma   90.00
#
_symmetry.space_group_name_H-M   'P 1'
#
loop_
_entity.id
_entity.type
_entity.pdbx_description
1 polymer ?
#
loop_
_entity_poly.entity_id
_entity_poly.type
_entity_poly.pdbx_seq_one_letter_code
_entity_poly.pdbx_strand_id
1 'polypeptide(L)'
;MYLIGLTKNPRITADELAEKSGYDVYIPDLFNGDPIASSFLENVPQNPGEKMCIGAKIRLAGKFVTSFAPWLFRHRQAVTLPIAEKIFKALRSEKGVTRIQAVGYCFGGLYALLVGNDELHLADVIVGCHVSLVNKTHFQQLQVPAAFVCAQEDNQFTDALRSEAEKILAHKSDIPSKFLLTEGTVHEFAARPDPNNPVIMKAFTQANDFIVAWAKAYL
;
A
#
# COMPACT_ATOMS: atom_id res chain seq x y z
N MET A 1 -2.86 3.24 -4.94
CA MET A 1 -3.04 1.89 -5.53
C MET A 1 -3.59 0.95 -4.46
N TYR A 2 -4.79 0.40 -4.67
CA TYR A 2 -5.51 -0.42 -3.68
C TYR A 2 -5.83 -1.79 -4.25
N LEU A 3 -5.79 -2.83 -3.41
CA LEU A 3 -6.16 -4.20 -3.76
C LEU A 3 -7.65 -4.33 -4.17
N ILE A 4 -8.52 -3.56 -3.53
CA ILE A 4 -9.99 -3.57 -3.73
C ILE A 4 -10.46 -2.60 -4.82
N GLY A 5 -9.55 -2.20 -5.73
CA GLY A 5 -9.85 -1.35 -6.88
C GLY A 5 -10.52 -0.01 -6.52
N LEU A 6 -11.46 0.42 -7.37
CA LEU A 6 -12.15 1.72 -7.27
C LEU A 6 -13.43 1.67 -6.42
N THR A 7 -13.41 0.94 -5.30
CA THR A 7 -14.53 0.89 -4.33
C THR A 7 -14.68 2.21 -3.55
N LYS A 8 -15.71 2.31 -2.69
CA LYS A 8 -16.03 3.55 -1.95
C LYS A 8 -14.88 4.04 -1.06
N ASN A 9 -14.23 3.16 -0.30
CA ASN A 9 -13.17 3.56 0.64
C ASN A 9 -11.95 4.19 -0.06
N PRO A 10 -11.35 3.56 -1.09
CA PRO A 10 -10.28 4.17 -1.88
C PRO A 10 -10.62 5.57 -2.40
N ARG A 11 -11.87 5.79 -2.84
CA ARG A 11 -12.34 7.10 -3.33
C ARG A 11 -12.36 8.15 -2.23
N ILE A 12 -12.95 7.82 -1.08
CA ILE A 12 -12.97 8.73 0.08
C ILE A 12 -11.55 9.08 0.53
N THR A 13 -10.66 8.08 0.62
CA THR A 13 -9.26 8.34 1.00
C THR A 13 -8.56 9.23 -0.01
N ALA A 14 -8.80 9.05 -1.31
CA ALA A 14 -8.23 9.92 -2.33
C ALA A 14 -8.76 11.36 -2.23
N ASP A 15 -10.06 11.54 -2.01
CA ASP A 15 -10.67 12.86 -1.82
C ASP A 15 -10.05 13.56 -0.59
N GLU A 16 -9.88 12.85 0.53
CA GLU A 16 -9.24 13.37 1.73
C GLU A 16 -7.77 13.74 1.49
N LEU A 17 -7.01 12.88 0.79
CA LEU A 17 -5.63 13.16 0.44
C LEU A 17 -5.51 14.38 -0.49
N ALA A 18 -6.42 14.52 -1.45
CA ALA A 18 -6.47 15.68 -2.36
C ALA A 18 -6.75 16.96 -1.57
N GLU A 19 -7.76 16.95 -0.69
CA GLU A 19 -8.13 18.09 0.14
C GLU A 19 -6.98 18.53 1.07
N LYS A 20 -6.33 17.58 1.76
CA LYS A 20 -5.24 17.89 2.73
C LYS A 20 -3.93 18.33 2.06
N SER A 21 -3.64 17.78 0.89
CA SER A 21 -2.38 18.01 0.19
C SER A 21 -2.42 19.18 -0.78
N GLY A 22 -3.58 19.45 -1.38
CA GLY A 22 -3.72 20.38 -2.50
C GLY A 22 -3.20 19.83 -3.83
N TYR A 23 -2.85 18.54 -3.91
CA TYR A 23 -2.43 17.88 -5.14
C TYR A 23 -3.59 17.13 -5.81
N ASP A 24 -3.48 16.94 -7.12
CA ASP A 24 -4.34 16.00 -7.84
C ASP A 24 -4.04 14.57 -7.39
N VAL A 25 -5.09 13.85 -6.95
CA VAL A 25 -4.98 12.45 -6.55
C VAL A 25 -5.68 11.54 -7.57
N TYR A 26 -4.90 10.66 -8.18
CA TYR A 26 -5.40 9.68 -9.14
C TYR A 26 -5.49 8.30 -8.48
N ILE A 27 -6.64 7.63 -8.63
CA ILE A 27 -6.78 6.22 -8.25
C ILE A 27 -6.78 5.38 -9.52
N PRO A 28 -5.66 4.72 -9.85
CA PRO A 28 -5.62 3.84 -11.00
C PRO A 28 -6.34 2.53 -10.74
N ASP A 29 -7.03 2.04 -11.76
CA ASP A 29 -7.47 0.65 -11.80
C ASP A 29 -6.34 -0.24 -12.34
N LEU A 30 -5.63 -0.89 -11.42
CA LEU A 30 -4.56 -1.83 -11.77
C LEU A 30 -5.06 -3.20 -12.26
N PHE A 31 -6.37 -3.44 -12.19
CA PHE A 31 -6.96 -4.77 -12.40
C PHE A 31 -7.88 -4.85 -13.60
N ASN A 32 -8.01 -3.75 -14.36
CA ASN A 32 -8.86 -3.69 -15.56
C ASN A 32 -10.30 -4.18 -15.29
N GLY A 33 -10.88 -3.71 -14.19
CA GLY A 33 -12.24 -4.05 -13.76
C GLY A 33 -12.38 -5.35 -12.96
N ASP A 34 -11.30 -6.08 -12.66
CA ASP A 34 -11.32 -7.32 -11.85
C ASP A 34 -10.66 -7.14 -10.46
N PRO A 35 -11.13 -6.22 -9.58
CA PRO A 35 -10.60 -6.11 -8.22
C PRO A 35 -10.99 -7.31 -7.35
N ILE A 36 -10.24 -7.57 -6.27
CA ILE A 36 -10.69 -8.57 -5.29
C ILE A 36 -12.00 -8.11 -4.65
N ALA A 37 -12.94 -9.05 -4.47
CA ALA A 37 -14.17 -8.75 -3.76
C ALA A 37 -13.89 -8.42 -2.29
N SER A 38 -14.51 -7.36 -1.76
CA SER A 38 -14.36 -6.97 -0.35
C SER A 38 -14.74 -8.08 0.63
N SER A 39 -15.59 -9.03 0.21
CA SER A 39 -15.96 -10.20 1.00
C SER A 39 -14.80 -11.15 1.30
N PHE A 40 -13.72 -11.09 0.51
CA PHE A 40 -12.48 -11.80 0.83
C PHE A 40 -11.92 -11.36 2.20
N LEU A 41 -12.08 -10.09 2.53
CA LEU A 41 -11.56 -9.44 3.73
C LEU A 41 -12.59 -9.43 4.88
N GLU A 42 -13.65 -10.24 4.79
CA GLU A 42 -14.56 -10.47 5.91
C GLU A 42 -13.94 -11.46 6.91
N ASN A 43 -14.01 -11.13 8.20
CA ASN A 43 -13.48 -11.94 9.31
C ASN A 43 -11.95 -12.04 9.38
N VAL A 44 -11.21 -11.16 8.70
CA VAL A 44 -9.80 -10.91 9.07
C VAL A 44 -9.77 -10.11 10.38
N PRO A 45 -8.84 -10.45 11.31
CA PRO A 45 -8.64 -9.69 12.54
C PRO A 45 -8.57 -8.19 12.27
N GLN A 46 -9.24 -7.40 13.11
CA GLN A 46 -9.22 -5.94 13.02
C GLN A 46 -8.43 -5.31 14.18
N ASN A 47 -8.08 -6.10 15.20
CA ASN A 47 -7.38 -5.65 16.39
C ASN A 47 -6.17 -6.54 16.71
N PRO A 48 -5.09 -5.99 17.29
CA PRO A 48 -3.97 -6.78 17.79
C PRO A 48 -4.41 -7.83 18.82
N GLY A 49 -3.79 -9.01 18.76
CA GLY A 49 -4.09 -10.12 19.65
C GLY A 49 -5.45 -10.80 19.43
N GLU A 50 -6.27 -10.33 18.47
CA GLU A 50 -7.56 -10.94 18.14
C GLU A 50 -7.33 -12.35 17.53
N LYS A 51 -7.75 -13.38 18.28
CA LYS A 51 -7.60 -14.78 17.85
C LYS A 51 -8.79 -15.22 17.02
N MET A 52 -8.53 -15.60 15.77
CA MET A 52 -9.54 -16.29 14.97
C MET A 52 -9.86 -17.67 15.55
N CYS A 53 -11.14 -18.02 15.65
CA CYS A 53 -11.55 -19.39 15.94
C CYS A 53 -11.17 -20.33 14.78
N ILE A 54 -11.08 -21.64 15.05
CA ILE A 54 -10.65 -22.64 14.06
C ILE A 54 -11.53 -22.59 12.80
N GLY A 55 -12.86 -22.48 12.98
CA GLY A 55 -13.79 -22.37 11.84
C GLY A 55 -13.55 -21.13 10.98
N ALA A 56 -13.24 -19.98 11.60
CA ALA A 56 -12.89 -18.76 10.86
C ALA A 56 -11.57 -18.92 10.09
N LYS A 57 -10.56 -19.57 10.69
CA LYS A 57 -9.29 -19.87 10.02
C LYS A 57 -9.49 -20.78 8.80
N ILE A 58 -10.30 -21.84 8.95
CA ILE A 58 -10.62 -22.75 7.83
C ILE A 58 -11.35 -21.99 6.72
N ARG A 59 -12.33 -21.13 7.04
CA ARG A 59 -13.04 -20.31 6.06
C ARG A 59 -12.12 -19.34 5.33
N LEU A 60 -11.22 -18.65 6.05
CA LEU A 60 -10.25 -17.74 5.45
C LEU A 60 -9.27 -18.48 4.53
N ALA A 61 -8.76 -19.64 4.96
CA ALA A 61 -7.93 -20.50 4.11
C ALA A 61 -8.69 -20.97 2.85
N GLY A 62 -9.96 -21.36 3.00
CA GLY A 62 -10.83 -21.69 1.87
C GLY A 62 -11.01 -20.52 0.90
N LYS A 63 -11.33 -19.31 1.40
CA LYS A 63 -11.43 -18.08 0.60
C LYS A 63 -10.10 -17.72 -0.07
N PHE A 64 -8.97 -17.97 0.60
CA PHE A 64 -7.65 -17.75 0.01
C PHE A 64 -7.45 -18.66 -1.21
N VAL A 65 -7.69 -19.97 -1.07
CA VAL A 65 -7.50 -20.94 -2.17
C VAL A 65 -8.50 -20.73 -3.30
N THR A 66 -9.76 -20.43 -2.98
CA THR A 66 -10.85 -20.36 -3.98
C THR A 66 -10.98 -19.00 -4.65
N SER A 67 -10.58 -17.91 -3.99
CA SER A 67 -10.75 -16.55 -4.51
C SER A 67 -9.42 -15.82 -4.68
N PHE A 68 -8.63 -15.69 -3.63
CA PHE A 68 -7.46 -14.81 -3.65
C PHE A 68 -6.28 -15.38 -4.44
N ALA A 69 -5.96 -16.67 -4.32
CA ALA A 69 -4.87 -17.27 -5.08
C ALA A 69 -5.12 -17.27 -6.60
N PRO A 70 -6.32 -17.64 -7.10
CA PRO A 70 -6.65 -17.48 -8.52
C PRO A 70 -6.59 -16.02 -8.99
N TRP A 71 -7.05 -15.09 -8.15
CA TRP A 71 -6.97 -13.65 -8.41
C TRP A 71 -5.50 -13.18 -8.50
N LEU A 72 -4.65 -13.57 -7.54
CA LEU A 72 -3.21 -13.28 -7.55
C LEU A 72 -2.54 -13.83 -8.81
N PHE A 73 -2.96 -15.00 -9.32
CA PHE A 73 -2.42 -15.54 -10.55
C PHE A 73 -2.81 -14.67 -11.77
N ARG A 74 -4.07 -14.23 -11.86
CA ARG A 74 -4.54 -13.32 -12.92
C ARG A 74 -3.86 -11.96 -12.86
N HIS A 75 -3.61 -11.45 -11.66
CA HIS A 75 -3.03 -10.13 -11.38
C HIS A 75 -1.58 -10.22 -10.89
N ARG A 76 -0.86 -11.26 -11.26
CA ARG A 76 0.56 -11.42 -10.92
C ARG A 76 1.37 -10.25 -11.49
N GLN A 77 2.56 -10.02 -10.94
CA GLN A 77 3.43 -8.90 -11.32
C GLN A 77 3.60 -8.75 -12.85
N ALA A 78 3.81 -9.85 -13.58
CA ALA A 78 3.98 -9.82 -15.04
C ALA A 78 2.74 -9.31 -15.83
N VAL A 79 1.55 -9.30 -15.21
CA VAL A 79 0.31 -8.77 -15.81
C VAL A 79 0.04 -7.35 -15.34
N THR A 80 0.17 -7.11 -14.04
CA THR A 80 -0.23 -5.84 -13.41
C THR A 80 0.82 -4.74 -13.59
N LEU A 81 2.10 -5.09 -13.63
CA LEU A 81 3.18 -4.11 -13.74
C LEU A 81 3.12 -3.33 -15.07
N PRO A 82 2.93 -3.96 -16.25
CA PRO A 82 2.71 -3.21 -17.50
C PRO A 82 1.52 -2.24 -17.45
N ILE A 83 0.46 -2.57 -16.71
CA ILE A 83 -0.70 -1.68 -16.52
C ILE A 83 -0.27 -0.47 -15.70
N ALA A 84 0.43 -0.67 -14.58
CA ALA A 84 0.98 0.41 -13.78
C ALA A 84 1.91 1.31 -14.63
N GLU A 85 2.83 0.73 -15.40
CA GLU A 85 3.73 1.50 -16.26
C GLU A 85 2.96 2.38 -17.26
N LYS A 86 1.95 1.82 -17.93
CA LYS A 86 1.13 2.57 -18.90
C LYS A 86 0.45 3.76 -18.24
N ILE A 87 -0.05 3.60 -17.03
CA ILE A 87 -0.73 4.66 -16.28
C ILE A 87 0.25 5.79 -15.94
N PHE A 88 1.43 5.48 -15.40
CA PHE A 88 2.43 6.50 -15.06
C PHE A 88 2.90 7.25 -16.32
N LYS A 89 3.11 6.53 -17.43
CA LYS A 89 3.46 7.14 -18.73
C LYS A 89 2.34 8.04 -19.27
N ALA A 90 1.08 7.65 -19.12
CA ALA A 90 -0.07 8.46 -19.51
C ALA A 90 -0.24 9.72 -18.64
N LEU A 91 -0.01 9.64 -17.32
CA LEU A 91 -0.01 10.82 -16.44
C LEU A 91 1.00 11.87 -16.90
N ARG A 92 2.20 11.45 -17.29
CA ARG A 92 3.23 12.37 -17.79
C ARG A 92 2.88 12.92 -19.18
N SER A 93 2.54 12.05 -20.13
CA SER A 93 2.37 12.43 -21.54
C SER A 93 1.03 13.09 -21.87
N GLU A 94 -0.06 12.66 -21.23
CA GLU A 94 -1.42 13.12 -21.54
C GLU A 94 -1.94 14.16 -20.53
N LYS A 95 -1.51 14.07 -19.26
CA LYS A 95 -1.92 15.00 -18.19
C LYS A 95 -0.86 16.04 -17.85
N GLY A 96 0.34 15.95 -18.42
CA GLY A 96 1.42 16.90 -18.18
C GLY A 96 1.98 16.86 -16.75
N VAL A 97 1.75 15.76 -16.01
CA VAL A 97 2.23 15.63 -14.63
C VAL A 97 3.76 15.48 -14.64
N THR A 98 4.45 16.39 -13.95
CA THR A 98 5.92 16.43 -13.93
C THR A 98 6.52 15.63 -12.79
N ARG A 99 5.83 15.53 -11.65
CA ARG A 99 6.26 14.74 -10.49
C ARG A 99 5.12 13.89 -9.94
N ILE A 100 5.40 12.66 -9.52
CA ILE A 100 4.41 11.69 -9.08
C ILE A 100 4.84 11.04 -7.77
N GLN A 101 3.98 11.12 -6.74
CA GLN A 101 4.07 10.28 -5.55
C GLN A 101 3.22 9.02 -5.74
N ALA A 102 3.84 7.84 -5.67
CA ALA A 102 3.12 6.58 -5.69
C ALA A 102 2.75 6.14 -4.27
N VAL A 103 1.45 6.10 -3.96
CA VAL A 103 0.95 5.57 -2.68
C VAL A 103 0.35 4.18 -2.92
N GLY A 104 0.84 3.16 -2.22
CA GLY A 104 0.43 1.76 -2.38
C GLY A 104 -0.02 1.11 -1.08
N TYR A 105 -1.19 0.47 -1.09
CA TYR A 105 -1.78 -0.21 0.07
C TYR A 105 -1.78 -1.73 -0.12
N CYS A 106 -1.26 -2.49 0.85
CA CYS A 106 -1.19 -3.96 0.81
C CYS A 106 -0.51 -4.43 -0.48
N PHE A 107 -1.24 -5.10 -1.37
CA PHE A 107 -0.79 -5.53 -2.70
C PHE A 107 -0.27 -4.36 -3.53
N GLY A 108 -0.93 -3.20 -3.45
CA GLY A 108 -0.49 -1.97 -4.14
C GLY A 108 0.85 -1.44 -3.62
N GLY A 109 1.26 -1.84 -2.41
CA GLY A 109 2.56 -1.52 -1.83
C GLY A 109 3.71 -2.03 -2.69
N LEU A 110 3.67 -3.30 -3.14
CA LEU A 110 4.66 -3.86 -4.06
C LEU A 110 4.84 -2.96 -5.29
N TYR A 111 3.74 -2.55 -5.91
CA TYR A 111 3.81 -1.71 -7.11
C TYR A 111 4.35 -0.32 -6.83
N ALA A 112 4.09 0.26 -5.65
CA ALA A 112 4.74 1.50 -5.24
C ALA A 112 6.26 1.34 -5.16
N LEU A 113 6.77 0.23 -4.61
CA LEU A 113 8.21 -0.04 -4.63
C LEU A 113 8.76 -0.24 -6.05
N LEU A 114 8.05 -1.01 -6.90
CA LEU A 114 8.49 -1.29 -8.26
C LEU A 114 8.58 -0.01 -9.11
N VAL A 115 7.59 0.88 -9.05
CA VAL A 115 7.63 2.13 -9.84
C VAL A 115 8.66 3.14 -9.32
N GLY A 116 9.08 3.03 -8.06
CA GLY A 116 10.14 3.85 -7.46
C GLY A 116 11.53 3.20 -7.48
N ASN A 117 11.68 2.06 -8.16
CA ASN A 117 12.96 1.38 -8.26
C ASN A 117 13.86 2.00 -9.35
N ASP A 118 15.13 1.57 -9.35
CA ASP A 118 16.16 2.00 -10.31
C ASP A 118 15.81 1.67 -11.78
N GLU A 119 15.12 0.55 -11.99
CA GLU A 119 14.86 0.02 -13.34
C GLU A 119 13.75 0.78 -14.06
N LEU A 120 12.65 1.07 -13.36
CA LEU A 120 11.47 1.71 -13.93
C LEU A 120 11.49 3.22 -13.75
N HIS A 121 11.88 3.69 -12.56
CA HIS A 121 11.98 5.11 -12.20
C HIS A 121 10.78 5.96 -12.68
N LEU A 122 9.56 5.46 -12.43
CA LEU A 122 8.33 6.09 -12.90
C LEU A 122 7.73 7.05 -11.87
N ALA A 123 7.90 6.75 -10.58
CA ALA A 123 7.52 7.61 -9.47
C ALA A 123 8.73 8.37 -8.94
N ASP A 124 8.51 9.61 -8.49
CA ASP A 124 9.53 10.49 -7.92
C ASP A 124 9.62 10.35 -6.39
N VAL A 125 8.55 9.85 -5.77
CA VAL A 125 8.40 9.66 -4.31
C VAL A 125 7.48 8.47 -4.09
N ILE A 126 7.69 7.67 -3.05
CA ILE A 126 6.79 6.55 -2.75
C ILE A 126 6.36 6.52 -1.28
N VAL A 127 5.14 6.05 -1.05
CA VAL A 127 4.64 5.67 0.27
C VAL A 127 4.01 4.28 0.20
N GLY A 128 4.56 3.33 0.95
CA GLY A 128 4.01 1.99 1.13
C GLY A 128 3.21 1.87 2.42
N CYS A 129 1.93 1.58 2.34
CA CYS A 129 1.07 1.33 3.49
C CYS A 129 0.85 -0.18 3.65
N HIS A 130 1.26 -0.72 4.81
CA HIS A 130 1.14 -2.13 5.18
C HIS A 130 1.46 -3.07 4.01
N VAL A 131 2.67 -2.92 3.47
CA VAL A 131 3.07 -3.52 2.20
C VAL A 131 2.97 -5.06 2.25
N SER A 132 2.72 -5.68 1.11
CA SER A 132 2.68 -7.15 0.99
C SER A 132 3.37 -7.60 -0.29
N LEU A 133 3.73 -8.89 -0.35
CA LEU A 133 4.44 -9.49 -1.49
C LEU A 133 5.80 -8.83 -1.79
N VAL A 134 6.43 -8.23 -0.77
CA VAL A 134 7.75 -7.61 -0.87
C VAL A 134 8.81 -8.49 -0.22
N ASN A 135 10.07 -8.20 -0.55
CA ASN A 135 11.26 -8.84 0.01
C ASN A 135 12.41 -7.82 0.02
N LYS A 136 13.55 -8.18 0.60
CA LYS A 136 14.72 -7.29 0.71
C LYS A 136 15.17 -6.64 -0.60
N THR A 137 15.06 -7.35 -1.73
CA THR A 137 15.51 -6.85 -3.04
C THR A 137 14.71 -5.63 -3.48
N HIS A 138 13.40 -5.61 -3.21
CA HIS A 138 12.57 -4.45 -3.52
C HIS A 138 13.06 -3.19 -2.81
N PHE A 139 13.49 -3.29 -1.55
CA PHE A 139 14.03 -2.15 -0.80
C PHE A 139 15.45 -1.77 -1.26
N GLN A 140 16.27 -2.75 -1.65
CA GLN A 140 17.60 -2.50 -2.21
C GLN A 140 17.54 -1.73 -3.54
N GLN A 141 16.52 -2.00 -4.35
CA GLN A 141 16.34 -1.39 -5.67
C GLN A 141 15.67 -0.02 -5.63
N LEU A 142 15.11 0.43 -4.50
CA LEU A 142 14.53 1.77 -4.38
C LEU A 142 15.58 2.88 -4.60
N GLN A 143 15.23 3.87 -5.42
CA GLN A 143 16.10 5.02 -5.75
C GLN A 143 15.46 6.38 -5.48
N VAL A 144 14.28 6.39 -4.86
CA VAL A 144 13.49 7.61 -4.64
C VAL A 144 13.10 7.74 -3.17
N PRO A 145 12.84 8.96 -2.66
CA PRO A 145 12.38 9.16 -1.29
C PRO A 145 11.21 8.24 -0.94
N ALA A 146 11.39 7.43 0.10
CA ALA A 146 10.52 6.31 0.40
C ALA A 146 10.04 6.33 1.85
N ALA A 147 8.72 6.31 2.05
CA ALA A 147 8.15 6.18 3.38
C ALA A 147 7.23 4.97 3.52
N PHE A 148 7.12 4.45 4.75
CA PHE A 148 6.35 3.25 5.04
C PHE A 148 5.46 3.43 6.25
N VAL A 149 4.16 3.20 6.07
CA VAL A 149 3.17 3.15 7.14
C VAL A 149 3.01 1.69 7.54
N CYS A 150 3.43 1.36 8.75
CA CYS A 150 3.56 -0.02 9.25
C CYS A 150 2.54 -0.27 10.37
N ALA A 151 1.90 -1.45 10.31
CA ALA A 151 1.08 -1.93 11.42
C ALA A 151 1.96 -2.51 12.54
N GLN A 152 1.46 -2.51 13.78
CA GLN A 152 2.14 -3.15 14.90
C GLN A 152 2.16 -4.68 14.75
N GLU A 153 1.01 -5.28 14.47
CA GLU A 153 0.88 -6.71 14.22
C GLU A 153 0.59 -6.97 12.74
N ASP A 154 1.65 -7.28 11.98
CA ASP A 154 1.56 -7.51 10.53
C ASP A 154 2.12 -8.88 10.15
N ASN A 155 1.29 -9.70 9.49
CA ASN A 155 1.69 -11.03 9.02
C ASN A 155 2.26 -11.03 7.59
N GLN A 156 2.20 -9.92 6.86
CA GLN A 156 2.79 -9.73 5.54
C GLN A 156 4.10 -8.95 5.64
N PHE A 157 4.07 -7.78 6.29
CA PHE A 157 5.25 -6.95 6.55
C PHE A 157 5.72 -7.11 8.00
N THR A 158 6.14 -8.34 8.32
CA THR A 158 6.58 -8.75 9.66
C THR A 158 7.66 -7.83 10.22
N ASP A 159 7.78 -7.78 11.56
CA ASP A 159 8.85 -7.03 12.25
C ASP A 159 10.24 -7.35 11.71
N ALA A 160 10.53 -8.62 11.42
CA ALA A 160 11.81 -9.04 10.87
C ALA A 160 12.08 -8.41 9.49
N LEU A 161 11.08 -8.42 8.60
CA LEU A 161 11.18 -7.83 7.27
C LEU A 161 11.22 -6.30 7.33
N ARG A 162 10.46 -5.67 8.24
CA ARG A 162 10.52 -4.22 8.50
C ARG A 162 11.90 -3.81 8.98
N SER A 163 12.46 -4.48 9.98
CA SER A 163 13.80 -4.18 10.48
C SER A 163 14.90 -4.42 9.44
N GLU A 164 14.73 -5.40 8.54
CA GLU A 164 15.63 -5.58 7.40
C GLU A 164 15.51 -4.41 6.41
N ALA A 165 14.29 -3.99 6.08
CA ALA A 165 14.04 -2.83 5.21
C ALA A 165 14.60 -1.52 5.79
N GLU A 166 14.37 -1.25 7.08
CA GLU A 166 14.93 -0.09 7.81
C GLU A 166 16.45 -0.07 7.71
N LYS A 167 17.12 -1.21 7.94
CA LYS A 167 18.57 -1.32 7.78
C LYS A 167 19.00 -1.02 6.35
N ILE A 168 18.37 -1.64 5.34
CA ILE A 168 18.73 -1.44 3.93
C ILE A 168 18.62 0.03 3.54
N LEU A 169 17.51 0.69 3.89
CA LEU A 169 17.27 2.07 3.51
C LEU A 169 18.12 3.06 4.32
N ALA A 170 18.48 2.75 5.57
CA ALA A 170 19.41 3.56 6.35
C ALA A 170 20.82 3.64 5.73
N HIS A 171 21.23 2.65 4.92
CA HIS A 171 22.52 2.68 4.21
C HIS A 171 22.47 3.51 2.91
N LYS A 172 21.29 3.96 2.47
CA LYS A 172 21.11 4.84 1.30
C LYS A 172 21.06 6.30 1.76
N SER A 173 22.19 6.85 2.22
CA SER A 173 22.25 8.20 2.82
C SER A 173 21.67 9.31 1.96
N ASP A 174 21.74 9.14 0.64
CA ASP A 174 21.31 10.15 -0.34
C ASP A 174 19.82 10.04 -0.70
N ILE A 175 19.14 8.99 -0.23
CA ILE A 175 17.71 8.73 -0.49
C ILE A 175 16.96 8.76 0.85
N PRO A 176 16.23 9.85 1.15
CA PRO A 176 15.47 9.96 2.38
C PRO A 176 14.50 8.80 2.55
N SER A 177 14.47 8.22 3.75
CA SER A 177 13.50 7.19 4.10
C SER A 177 12.92 7.38 5.50
N LYS A 178 11.67 6.95 5.69
CA LYS A 178 10.99 7.06 6.99
C LYS A 178 9.98 5.95 7.21
N PHE A 179 9.93 5.43 8.43
CA PHE A 179 8.95 4.43 8.85
C PHE A 179 8.04 5.03 9.93
N LEU A 180 6.74 4.85 9.78
CA LEU A 180 5.73 5.14 10.77
C LEU A 180 5.18 3.82 11.28
N LEU A 181 5.61 3.39 12.47
CA LEU A 181 4.96 2.28 13.17
C LEU A 181 3.73 2.81 13.92
N THR A 182 2.58 2.20 13.68
CA THR A 182 1.31 2.59 14.31
C THR A 182 0.94 1.55 15.36
N GLU A 183 0.78 1.98 16.61
CA GLU A 183 0.39 1.11 17.71
C GLU A 183 -1.11 0.76 17.64
N GLY A 184 -1.49 -0.43 18.11
CA GLY A 184 -2.88 -0.84 18.15
C GLY A 184 -3.45 -1.27 16.80
N THR A 185 -2.61 -1.47 15.78
CA THR A 185 -3.05 -1.74 14.40
C THR A 185 -2.61 -3.10 13.89
N VAL A 186 -3.38 -3.60 12.92
CA VAL A 186 -3.10 -4.80 12.13
C VAL A 186 -3.03 -4.45 10.65
N HIS A 187 -2.61 -5.39 9.80
CA HIS A 187 -2.29 -5.19 8.39
C HIS A 187 -3.20 -4.19 7.64
N GLU A 188 -4.53 -4.26 7.73
CA GLU A 188 -5.40 -3.48 6.83
C GLU A 188 -5.84 -2.10 7.35
N PHE A 189 -5.31 -1.66 8.49
CA PHE A 189 -5.81 -0.48 9.22
C PHE A 189 -5.83 0.81 8.38
N ALA A 190 -4.88 0.98 7.45
CA ALA A 190 -4.73 2.19 6.64
C ALA A 190 -5.62 2.19 5.38
N ALA A 191 -6.29 1.08 5.05
CA ALA A 191 -7.14 0.97 3.86
C ALA A 191 -8.63 0.75 4.19
N ARG A 192 -8.92 0.11 5.32
CA ARG A 192 -10.30 -0.18 5.77
C ARG A 192 -10.43 0.04 7.28
N PRO A 193 -10.35 1.29 7.76
CA PRO A 193 -10.46 1.55 9.18
C PRO A 193 -11.85 1.18 9.69
N ASP A 194 -11.94 0.55 10.86
CA ASP A 194 -13.21 0.36 11.57
C ASP A 194 -13.66 1.71 12.16
N PRO A 195 -14.77 2.31 11.66
CA PRO A 195 -15.22 3.62 12.11
C PRO A 195 -15.66 3.64 13.58
N ASN A 196 -15.93 2.48 14.18
CA ASN A 196 -16.32 2.37 15.58
C ASN A 196 -15.13 2.19 16.52
N ASN A 197 -13.92 1.99 15.98
CA ASN A 197 -12.71 1.85 16.77
C ASN A 197 -11.89 3.16 16.75
N PRO A 198 -11.89 3.93 17.85
CA PRO A 198 -11.19 5.22 17.88
C PRO A 198 -9.66 5.08 17.75
N VAL A 199 -9.09 3.94 18.15
CA VAL A 199 -7.64 3.68 18.00
C VAL A 199 -7.30 3.52 16.53
N ILE A 200 -8.07 2.72 15.79
CA ILE A 200 -7.88 2.50 14.36
C ILE A 200 -8.15 3.78 13.57
N MET A 201 -9.21 4.53 13.91
CA MET A 201 -9.49 5.81 13.26
C MET A 201 -8.37 6.83 13.47
N LYS A 202 -7.80 6.91 14.69
CA LYS A 202 -6.64 7.77 14.96
C LYS A 202 -5.42 7.34 14.14
N ALA A 203 -5.12 6.04 14.07
CA ALA A 203 -4.01 5.52 13.30
C ALA A 203 -4.20 5.74 11.78
N PHE A 204 -5.42 5.60 11.28
CA PHE A 204 -5.77 5.91 9.89
C PHE A 204 -5.55 7.38 9.56
N THR A 205 -6.02 8.30 10.42
CA THR A 205 -5.75 9.74 10.25
C THR A 205 -4.25 10.03 10.28
N GLN A 206 -3.50 9.41 11.21
CA GLN A 206 -2.05 9.57 11.29
C GLN A 206 -1.34 9.06 10.02
N ALA A 207 -1.81 7.96 9.43
CA ALA A 207 -1.31 7.45 8.16
C ALA A 207 -1.54 8.44 7.02
N ASN A 208 -2.75 9.01 6.90
CA ASN A 208 -3.06 10.00 5.86
C ASN A 208 -2.24 11.28 6.03
N ASP A 209 -2.12 11.79 7.25
CA ASP A 209 -1.33 12.99 7.53
C ASP A 209 0.16 12.75 7.22
N PHE A 210 0.65 11.54 7.48
CA PHE A 210 2.01 11.13 7.13
C PHE A 210 2.24 11.06 5.63
N ILE A 211 1.30 10.49 4.86
CA ILE A 211 1.34 10.46 3.39
C ILE A 211 1.42 11.89 2.82
N VAL A 212 0.60 12.80 3.35
CA VAL A 212 0.54 14.20 2.93
C VAL A 212 1.81 14.95 3.31
N ALA A 213 2.31 14.75 4.53
CA ALA A 213 3.56 15.37 4.98
C ALA A 213 4.76 14.92 4.14
N TRP A 214 4.81 13.65 3.75
CA TRP A 214 5.85 13.13 2.87
C TRP A 214 5.76 13.73 1.46
N ALA A 215 4.54 13.86 0.91
CA ALA A 215 4.32 14.55 -0.36
C ALA A 215 4.82 16.00 -0.29
N LYS A 216 4.42 16.78 0.72
CA LYS A 216 4.86 18.18 0.87
C LYS A 216 6.37 18.34 1.00
N ALA A 217 7.06 17.33 1.54
CA ALA A 217 8.51 17.37 1.71
C ALA A 217 9.28 17.00 0.43
N TYR A 218 8.71 16.13 -0.43
CA TYR A 218 9.48 15.49 -1.50
C TYR A 218 8.83 15.50 -2.89
N LEU A 219 7.56 15.90 -3.05
CA LEU A 219 6.78 15.94 -4.29
C LEU A 219 6.58 17.37 -4.83
#